data_AF-A0A957JB17-F1
#
_entry.id   AF-A0A957JB17-F1
#
_cell.length_a   1.000
_cell.length_b   1.000
_cell.length_c   1.000
_cell.angle_alpha   90.00
_cell.angle_beta   90.00
_cell.angle_gamma   90.00
#
_symmetry.space_group_name_H-M   'P 1'
#
loop_
_entity.id
_entity.type
_entity.pdbx_description
1 polymer ?
#
loop_
_entity_poly.entity_id
_entity_poly.type
_entity_poly.pdbx_seq_one_letter_code
_entity_poly.pdbx_strand_id
1 'polypeptide(L)'
;RDKIASMTRPILELKGFQRVTVPAGASRSLTFTLHVNQLGFFDPEMRFVVEPGAIELLLGTASDNIQLKAEFTITGPVTEISGDKLFFSQVTVN
;
A
#
# COMPACT_ATOMS: atom_id res chain seq x y z
N ARG A 1 3.92 4.86 1.83
CA ARG A 1 4.19 6.30 1.82
C ARG A 1 4.70 6.67 0.45
N ASP A 2 4.08 7.67 -0.17
CA ASP A 2 4.50 8.22 -1.45
C ASP A 2 5.46 9.40 -1.19
N LYS A 3 6.65 9.38 -1.79
CA LYS A 3 7.69 10.39 -1.51
C LYS A 3 7.47 11.68 -2.30
N ILE A 4 6.97 11.55 -3.54
CA ILE A 4 6.76 12.66 -4.46
C ILE A 4 5.52 12.31 -5.28
N ALA A 5 4.46 13.10 -5.10
CA ALA A 5 3.22 13.00 -5.85
C ALA A 5 2.84 14.38 -6.39
N SER A 6 2.14 14.41 -7.53
CA SER A 6 1.64 15.67 -8.12
C SER A 6 0.65 16.42 -7.22
N MET A 7 -0.04 15.71 -6.33
CA MET A 7 -0.97 16.26 -5.35
C MET A 7 -0.56 15.92 -3.92
N THR A 8 -0.99 16.74 -2.96
CA THR A 8 -0.76 16.45 -1.54
C THR A 8 -1.48 15.16 -1.14
N ARG A 9 -0.72 14.24 -0.55
CA ARG A 9 -1.22 12.96 -0.05
C ARG A 9 -1.08 12.85 1.46
N PRO A 10 -1.87 11.99 2.13
CA PRO A 10 -1.60 11.61 3.51
C PRO A 10 -0.16 11.10 3.69
N ILE A 11 0.46 11.40 4.83
CA ILE A 11 1.82 10.93 5.13
C ILE A 11 1.88 9.40 5.12
N LEU A 12 0.84 8.75 5.67
CA LEU A 12 0.67 7.31 5.73
C LEU A 12 -0.75 6.92 5.29
N GLU A 13 -0.88 5.82 4.56
CA GLU A 13 -2.16 5.24 4.15
C GLU A 13 -2.13 3.72 4.42
N LEU A 14 -3.12 3.20 5.15
CA LEU A 14 -3.24 1.77 5.41
C LEU A 14 -3.73 1.06 4.15
N LYS A 15 -2.95 0.10 3.64
CA LYS A 15 -3.30 -0.69 2.44
C LYS A 15 -3.74 -2.13 2.75
N GLY A 16 -3.56 -2.59 3.98
CA GLY A 16 -4.02 -3.92 4.39
C GLY A 16 -3.66 -4.18 5.84
N PHE A 17 -4.44 -5.04 6.48
CA PHE A 17 -4.17 -5.52 7.84
C PHE A 17 -4.76 -6.91 8.00
N GLN A 18 -4.22 -7.69 8.93
CA GLN A 18 -4.75 -8.99 9.28
C GLN A 18 -4.57 -9.22 10.76
N ARG A 19 -5.67 -9.47 11.48
CA ARG A 19 -5.60 -9.97 12.85
C ARG A 19 -5.38 -11.48 12.79
N VAL A 20 -4.37 -11.96 13.52
CA VAL A 20 -4.04 -13.39 13.61
C VAL A 20 -3.88 -13.80 15.06
N THR A 21 -4.42 -14.96 15.41
CA THR A 21 -4.18 -15.58 16.72
C THR A 21 -2.98 -16.51 16.60
N VAL A 22 -1.96 -16.29 17.41
CA VAL A 22 -0.74 -17.11 17.45
C VAL A 22 -0.65 -17.78 18.82
N PRO A 23 -0.68 -19.12 18.89
CA PRO A 23 -0.48 -19.84 20.15
C PRO A 23 0.89 -19.55 20.78
N ALA A 24 1.01 -19.75 22.09
CA ALA A 24 2.28 -19.56 22.80
C ALA A 24 3.37 -20.45 22.18
N GLY A 25 4.53 -19.85 21.89
CA GLY A 25 5.67 -20.53 21.26
C GLY A 25 5.53 -20.81 19.76
N ALA A 26 4.38 -20.48 19.14
CA ALA A 26 4.19 -20.66 17.70
C ALA A 26 4.57 -19.39 16.91
N SER A 27 4.72 -19.57 15.60
CA SER A 27 4.84 -18.49 14.62
C SER A 27 3.83 -18.69 13.49
N ARG A 28 3.49 -17.61 12.80
CA ARG A 28 2.63 -17.60 11.61
C ARG A 28 3.27 -16.75 10.53
N SER A 29 3.16 -17.18 9.29
CA SER A 29 3.67 -16.43 8.14
C SER A 29 2.51 -15.83 7.37
N LEU A 30 2.54 -14.52 7.14
CA LEU A 30 1.50 -13.82 6.40
C LEU A 30 2.05 -13.33 5.06
N THR A 31 1.25 -13.44 4.02
CA THR A 31 1.54 -12.90 2.69
C THR A 31 0.51 -11.83 2.37
N PHE A 32 0.95 -10.59 2.18
CA PHE A 32 0.12 -9.48 1.72
C PHE A 32 0.34 -9.27 0.22
N THR A 33 -0.73 -9.31 -0.57
CA THR A 33 -0.68 -9.02 -1.99
C THR A 33 -1.15 -7.59 -2.24
N LEU A 34 -0.18 -6.70 -2.49
CA LEU A 34 -0.43 -5.30 -2.83
C LEU A 34 -0.53 -5.14 -4.35
N HIS A 35 -1.72 -4.79 -4.83
CA HIS A 35 -1.92 -4.41 -6.22
C HIS A 35 -1.57 -2.94 -6.41
N VAL A 36 -0.87 -2.59 -7.50
CA VAL A 36 -0.44 -1.21 -7.77
C VAL A 36 -1.63 -0.25 -7.79
N ASN A 37 -2.80 -0.68 -8.28
CA ASN A 37 -4.04 0.12 -8.25
C ASN A 37 -4.46 0.63 -6.86
N GLN A 38 -4.03 -0.03 -5.79
CA GLN A 38 -4.31 0.44 -4.42
C GLN A 38 -3.54 1.72 -4.07
N LEU A 39 -2.52 2.08 -4.86
CA LEU A 39 -1.68 3.25 -4.64
C LEU A 39 -2.13 4.48 -5.41
N GLY A 40 -3.18 4.33 -6.24
CA GLY A 40 -3.74 5.43 -6.99
C GLY A 40 -4.39 6.50 -6.10
N PHE A 41 -4.52 7.69 -6.66
CA PHE A 41 -5.17 8.84 -6.06
C PHE A 41 -5.85 9.67 -7.15
N PHE A 42 -6.67 10.64 -6.74
CA PHE A 42 -7.31 11.54 -7.71
C PHE A 42 -6.34 12.64 -8.14
N ASP A 43 -6.21 12.85 -9.44
CA ASP A 43 -5.49 13.97 -10.02
C ASP A 43 -6.35 15.26 -10.04
N PRO A 44 -5.81 16.41 -10.49
CA PRO A 44 -6.56 17.67 -10.56
C PRO A 44 -7.79 17.62 -11.48
N GLU A 45 -7.80 16.72 -12.46
CA GLU A 45 -8.92 16.48 -13.38
C GLU A 45 -9.96 15.49 -12.83
N MET A 46 -9.85 15.09 -11.55
CA MET A 46 -10.74 14.13 -10.89
C MET A 46 -10.72 12.71 -11.47
N ARG A 47 -9.62 12.34 -12.13
CA ARG A 47 -9.36 10.97 -12.60
C ARG A 47 -8.61 10.21 -11.52
N PHE A 48 -8.94 8.94 -11.30
CA PHE A 48 -8.18 8.13 -10.35
C PHE A 48 -7.01 7.48 -11.08
N VAL A 49 -5.80 7.92 -10.78
CA VAL A 49 -4.59 7.58 -11.52
C VAL A 49 -3.53 6.96 -10.62
N VAL A 50 -2.62 6.19 -11.21
CA VAL A 50 -1.33 5.83 -10.63
C VAL A 50 -0.24 6.60 -11.37
N GLU A 51 0.61 7.28 -10.62
CA GLU A 51 1.80 7.96 -11.13
C GLU A 51 3.06 7.08 -10.94
N PRO A 52 4.04 7.16 -11.86
CA PRO A 52 5.35 6.56 -11.63
C PRO A 52 6.07 7.28 -10.48
N GLY A 53 6.78 6.55 -9.63
CA GLY A 53 7.42 7.13 -8.46
C GLY A 53 7.89 6.11 -7.44
N ALA A 54 8.70 6.57 -6.50
CA ALA A 54 9.22 5.75 -5.41
C ALA A 54 8.20 5.65 -4.27
N ILE A 55 7.88 4.42 -3.87
CA ILE A 55 6.93 4.10 -2.81
C ILE A 55 7.66 3.37 -1.68
N GLU A 56 7.55 3.92 -0.47
CA GLU A 56 8.02 3.26 0.74
C GLU A 56 6.88 2.41 1.34
N LEU A 57 7.10 1.11 1.46
CA LEU A 57 6.24 0.17 2.17
C LEU A 57 6.64 0.10 3.63
N LEU A 58 5.64 0.16 4.51
CA LEU A 58 5.83 0.12 5.94
C LEU A 58 4.98 -1.02 6.51
N LEU A 59 5.60 -1.89 7.30
CA LEU A 59 4.91 -2.94 8.03
C LEU A 59 5.08 -2.69 9.53
N GLY A 60 3.95 -2.59 10.22
CA GLY A 60 3.89 -2.24 11.62
C GLY A 60 2.67 -2.81 12.32
N THR A 61 2.68 -2.76 13.64
CA THR A 61 1.51 -3.05 14.49
C THR A 61 0.66 -1.81 14.75
N ALA A 62 1.21 -0.62 14.50
CA ALA A 62 0.52 0.67 14.52
C ALA A 62 1.20 1.64 13.55
N SER A 63 0.55 2.75 13.19
CA SER A 63 1.09 3.75 12.26
C SER A 63 2.36 4.44 12.77
N ASP A 64 2.54 4.48 14.08
CA ASP A 64 3.70 5.04 14.79
C ASP A 64 4.67 3.96 15.31
N ASN A 65 4.33 2.67 15.14
CA ASN A 65 5.16 1.53 15.51
C ASN A 65 5.43 0.65 14.28
N ILE A 66 6.44 1.03 13.51
CA ILE A 66 6.86 0.35 12.27
C ILE A 66 8.06 -0.56 12.55
N GLN A 67 7.96 -1.83 12.16
CA GLN A 67 9.02 -2.83 12.37
C GLN A 67 9.85 -3.07 11.12
N LEU A 68 9.22 -3.05 9.94
CA LEU A 68 9.90 -3.28 8.66
C LEU A 68 9.57 -2.18 7.65
N LYS A 69 10.55 -1.90 6.80
CA LYS A 69 10.43 -0.98 5.68
C LYS A 69 10.99 -1.63 4.42
N ALA A 70 10.36 -1.35 3.30
CA ALA A 70 10.87 -1.70 1.98
C ALA A 70 10.56 -0.54 1.02
N GLU A 71 11.21 -0.53 -0.14
CA GLU A 71 10.96 0.46 -1.19
C GLU A 71 10.87 -0.24 -2.54
N PHE A 72 10.00 0.28 -3.40
CA PHE A 72 9.99 -0.06 -4.80
C PHE A 72 9.59 1.17 -5.62
N THR A 73 9.84 1.10 -6.93
CA THR A 73 9.52 2.19 -7.86
C THR A 73 8.46 1.71 -8.85
N ILE A 74 7.38 2.47 -8.98
CA ILE A 74 6.41 2.32 -10.05
C ILE A 74 7.00 2.98 -11.30
N THR A 75 7.00 2.28 -12.42
CA THR A 75 7.54 2.74 -13.70
C THR A 75 6.45 2.77 -14.78
N GLY A 76 6.73 3.44 -15.89
CA GLY A 76 5.78 3.62 -16.99
C GLY A 76 5.06 4.98 -16.96
N PRO A 77 4.07 5.17 -17.83
CA PRO A 77 3.29 6.40 -17.88
C PRO A 77 2.27 6.48 -16.74
N VAL A 78 1.79 7.69 -16.44
CA VAL A 78 0.60 7.90 -15.61
C VAL A 78 -0.56 7.10 -16.21
N THR A 79 -1.21 6.27 -15.40
CA THR A 79 -2.26 5.36 -15.86
C THR A 79 -3.54 5.62 -15.10
N GLU A 80 -4.62 5.91 -15.83
CA GLU A 80 -5.96 6.00 -15.24
C GLU A 80 -6.52 4.61 -14.94
N ILE A 81 -7.02 4.44 -13.72
CA ILE A 81 -7.55 3.19 -13.17
C ILE A 81 -8.90 3.41 -12.48
N SER A 82 -9.68 4.39 -12.96
CA SER A 82 -10.98 4.77 -12.39
C SER A 82 -11.98 3.61 -12.28
N GLY A 83 -11.93 2.64 -13.21
CA GLY A 83 -12.78 1.44 -13.21
C GLY A 83 -12.29 0.29 -12.33
N ASP A 84 -11.02 0.30 -11.93
CA ASP A 84 -10.34 -0.84 -11.28
C ASP A 84 -9.79 -0.46 -9.90
N LYS A 85 -10.56 0.33 -9.15
CA LYS A 85 -10.16 0.78 -7.82
C LYS A 85 -10.11 -0.40 -6.85
N LEU A 86 -8.99 -0.53 -6.16
CA LEU A 86 -8.78 -1.51 -5.10
C LEU A 86 -8.39 -0.79 -3.82
N PHE A 87 -8.91 -1.22 -2.68
CA PHE A 87 -8.70 -0.55 -1.40
C PHE A 87 -7.79 -1.33 -0.46
N PHE A 88 -8.02 -2.63 -0.34
CA PHE A 88 -7.31 -3.47 0.61
C PHE A 88 -6.58 -4.62 -0.07
N SER A 89 -5.37 -4.86 0.43
CA SER A 89 -4.54 -5.99 0.05
C SER A 89 -5.18 -7.28 0.53
N GLN A 90 -5.17 -8.29 -0.33
CA GLN A 90 -5.51 -9.65 0.07
C GLN A 90 -4.40 -10.18 0.99
N VAL A 91 -4.80 -10.91 2.03
CA VAL A 91 -3.87 -11.49 3.00
C VAL A 91 -4.08 -12.98 3.09
N THR A 92 -3.00 -13.74 2.93
CA THR A 92 -2.98 -15.19 3.16
C THR A 92 -2.21 -15.47 4.44
N VAL A 93 -2.78 -16.32 5.32
CA VAL A 93 -2.14 -16.78 6.54
C VAL A 93 -1.67 -18.22 6.31
N ASN A 94 -0.37 -18.46 6.43
CA ASN A 94 0.30 -19.74 6.27
C ASN A 94 0.63 -20.37 7.63
#